data_AF-A0A353LW74-F1
#
_entry.id   AF-A0A353LW74-F1
#
_cell.length_a   1.000
_cell.length_b   1.000
_cell.length_c   1.000
_cell.angle_alpha   90.00
_cell.angle_beta   90.00
_cell.angle_gamma   90.00
#
_symmetry.space_group_name_H-M   'P 1'
#
loop_
_entity.id
_entity.type
_entity.pdbx_description
1 polymer ?
#
loop_
_entity_poly.entity_id
_entity_poly.type
_entity_poly.pdbx_seq_one_letter_code
_entity_poly.pdbx_strand_id
1 'polypeptide(L)'
;MDLRLLKDKAWESMGTRHSHPDREPGYAYYHGQRVAKIALQLRELILSGQDSNDEAILLGGWFHDVGKGIEPHWEYGAMICRAILREHCPACKL
;
A
#
# COMPACT_ATOMS: atom_id res chain seq x y z
N MET A 1 -8.71 0.93 -11.88
CA MET A 1 -7.31 0.44 -11.88
C MET A 1 -7.29 -1.09 -11.73
N ASP A 2 -6.26 -1.84 -12.15
CA ASP A 2 -6.24 -3.31 -11.91
C ASP A 2 -5.75 -3.64 -10.50
N LEU A 3 -6.69 -3.67 -9.55
CA LEU A 3 -6.39 -3.91 -8.14
C LEU A 3 -5.84 -5.32 -7.84
N ARG A 4 -6.11 -6.31 -8.69
CA ARG A 4 -5.56 -7.66 -8.49
C ARG A 4 -4.06 -7.66 -8.80
N LEU A 5 -3.70 -7.13 -9.97
CA LEU A 5 -2.30 -6.95 -10.35
C LEU A 5 -1.53 -6.13 -9.31
N LEU A 6 -2.12 -5.04 -8.81
CA LEU A 6 -1.45 -4.20 -7.82
C LEU A 6 -1.29 -4.86 -6.45
N LYS A 7 -2.22 -5.75 -6.08
CA LYS A 7 -2.08 -6.57 -4.89
C LYS A 7 -0.94 -7.58 -5.03
N ASP A 8 -0.78 -8.16 -6.22
CA ASP A 8 0.34 -9.04 -6.54
C ASP A 8 1.67 -8.28 -6.47
N LYS A 9 1.73 -7.04 -6.97
CA LYS A 9 2.90 -6.16 -6.82
C LYS A 9 3.22 -5.82 -5.36
N ALA A 10 2.21 -5.64 -4.51
CA ALA A 10 2.41 -5.47 -3.07
C ALA A 10 2.97 -6.76 -2.43
N TRP A 11 2.51 -7.93 -2.87
CA TRP A 11 3.06 -9.21 -2.43
C TRP A 11 4.51 -9.41 -2.88
N GLU A 12 4.82 -9.15 -4.15
CA GLU A 12 6.19 -9.26 -4.69
C GLU A 12 7.19 -8.39 -3.91
N SER A 13 6.77 -7.20 -3.47
CA SER A 13 7.64 -6.24 -2.79
C SER A 13 7.81 -6.45 -1.28
N MET A 14 6.85 -7.10 -0.60
CA MET A 14 6.84 -7.22 0.87
C MET A 14 6.47 -8.61 1.41
N GLY A 15 5.89 -9.48 0.60
CA GLY A 15 5.33 -10.78 0.99
C GLY A 15 6.37 -11.77 1.51
N THR A 16 7.63 -11.63 1.11
CA THR A 16 8.74 -12.49 1.54
C THR A 16 9.78 -11.75 2.37
N ARG A 17 9.60 -10.44 2.60
CA ARG A 17 10.62 -9.61 3.26
C ARG A 17 10.58 -9.76 4.77
N HIS A 18 11.74 -10.04 5.37
CA HIS A 18 11.97 -9.83 6.80
C HIS A 18 12.19 -8.35 7.07
N SER A 19 11.11 -7.62 7.32
CA SER A 19 11.22 -6.20 7.72
C SER A 19 11.87 -6.03 9.09
N HIS A 20 11.78 -7.04 9.96
CA HIS A 20 12.36 -7.09 11.30
C HIS A 20 12.80 -8.53 11.59
N PRO A 21 13.89 -8.77 12.34
CA PRO A 21 14.37 -10.12 12.67
C PRO A 21 13.33 -10.98 13.39
N ASP A 22 12.52 -10.37 14.25
CA ASP A 22 11.56 -11.09 15.11
C ASP A 22 10.18 -11.31 14.45
N ARG A 23 10.03 -10.92 13.18
CA ARG A 23 8.75 -10.99 12.47
C ARG A 23 8.79 -12.00 11.33
N GLU A 24 7.69 -12.72 11.18
CA GLU A 24 7.48 -13.67 10.10
C GLU A 24 7.48 -12.98 8.72
N PRO A 25 7.96 -13.66 7.66
CA PRO A 25 7.84 -13.19 6.29
C PRO A 25 6.40 -12.80 5.95
N GLY A 26 6.24 -11.70 5.21
CA GLY A 26 4.93 -11.22 4.79
C GLY A 26 4.17 -10.44 5.85
N TYR A 27 4.71 -10.29 7.06
CA TYR A 27 4.13 -9.45 8.11
C TYR A 27 3.72 -8.07 7.59
N ALA A 28 4.62 -7.38 6.87
CA ALA A 28 4.38 -6.03 6.36
C ALA A 28 3.26 -6.01 5.31
N TYR A 29 3.24 -7.00 4.40
CA TYR A 29 2.17 -7.15 3.41
C TYR A 29 0.80 -7.35 4.07
N TYR A 30 0.67 -8.34 4.96
CA TYR A 30 -0.61 -8.63 5.61
C TYR A 30 -1.04 -7.52 6.57
N HIS A 31 -0.08 -6.83 7.20
CA HIS A 31 -0.35 -5.61 7.95
C HIS A 31 -0.97 -4.53 7.06
N GLY A 32 -0.37 -4.23 5.91
CA GLY A 32 -0.90 -3.28 4.93
C GLY A 32 -2.31 -3.63 4.45
N GLN A 33 -2.60 -4.91 4.21
CA GLN A 33 -3.96 -5.36 3.87
C GLN A 33 -4.99 -5.02 4.96
N ARG A 34 -4.64 -5.21 6.24
CA ARG A 34 -5.53 -4.87 7.37
C ARG A 34 -5.69 -3.36 7.53
N VAL A 35 -4.60 -2.60 7.41
CA VAL A 35 -4.62 -1.12 7.46
C VAL A 35 -5.55 -0.57 6.38
N ALA A 36 -5.42 -1.04 5.15
CA ALA A 36 -6.25 -0.61 4.03
C ALA A 36 -7.75 -0.90 4.29
N LYS A 37 -8.09 -2.10 4.78
CA LYS A 37 -9.47 -2.47 5.12
C LYS A 37 -10.05 -1.57 6.20
N ILE A 38 -9.31 -1.33 7.27
CA ILE A 38 -9.74 -0.46 8.38
C ILE A 38 -9.89 0.99 7.89
N ALA A 39 -8.96 1.48 7.07
CA ALA A 39 -9.03 2.84 6.52
C ALA A 39 -10.29 3.05 5.68
N LEU A 40 -10.69 2.08 4.84
CA LEU A 40 -11.94 2.16 4.08
C LEU A 40 -13.18 2.14 4.98
N GLN A 41 -13.17 1.33 6.05
CA GLN A 41 -14.26 1.31 7.03
C GLN A 41 -14.38 2.66 7.74
N LEU A 42 -13.26 3.26 8.15
CA LEU A 42 -13.25 4.58 8.77
C LEU A 42 -13.71 5.67 7.80
N ARG A 43 -13.26 5.62 6.55
CA ARG A 43 -13.68 6.56 5.51
C ARG A 43 -15.19 6.52 5.33
N GLU A 44 -15.83 5.34 5.26
CA GLU A 44 -17.28 5.23 5.14
C GLU A 44 -18.01 5.78 6.38
N LEU A 45 -17.51 5.49 7.58
CA LEU A 45 -18.14 5.95 8.83
C LEU A 45 -18.05 7.46 9.05
N ILE A 46 -16.94 8.10 8.62
CA ILE A 46 -16.65 9.52 8.89
C ILE A 46 -17.07 10.41 7.71
N LEU A 47 -16.90 9.92 6.48
CA LEU A 47 -17.11 10.67 5.23
C LEU A 47 -18.02 9.87 4.29
N SER A 48 -19.17 9.42 4.79
CA SER A 48 -20.11 8.59 4.04
C SER A 48 -20.45 9.21 2.68
N GLY A 49 -20.43 8.39 1.63
CA GLY A 49 -20.66 8.81 0.25
C GLY A 49 -19.48 9.50 -0.45
N GLN A 50 -18.32 9.69 0.21
CA GLN A 50 -17.09 10.22 -0.40
C GLN A 50 -16.12 9.09 -0.81
N ASP A 51 -16.52 8.27 -1.78
CA ASP A 51 -15.80 7.05 -2.23
C ASP A 51 -14.78 7.27 -3.36
N SER A 52 -14.66 8.49 -3.86
CA SER A 52 -13.77 8.82 -4.98
C SER A 52 -12.29 8.50 -4.75
N ASN A 53 -11.86 8.37 -3.50
CA ASN A 53 -10.48 8.07 -3.11
C ASN A 53 -10.27 6.63 -2.62
N ASP A 54 -11.27 5.75 -2.70
CA ASP A 54 -11.19 4.40 -2.15
C ASP A 54 -10.04 3.58 -2.71
N GLU A 55 -9.85 3.61 -4.04
CA GLU A 55 -8.75 2.89 -4.68
C GLU A 55 -7.38 3.42 -4.19
N ALA A 56 -7.27 4.74 -3.99
CA ALA A 56 -6.05 5.37 -3.50
C ALA A 56 -5.79 5.03 -2.02
N ILE A 57 -6.82 5.01 -1.18
CA ILE A 57 -6.74 4.59 0.23
C ILE A 57 -6.30 3.12 0.31
N LEU A 58 -6.90 2.27 -0.52
CA LEU A 58 -6.59 0.85 -0.58
C LEU A 58 -5.11 0.61 -0.93
N LEU A 59 -4.63 1.26 -2.01
CA LEU A 59 -3.23 1.18 -2.41
C LEU A 59 -2.28 1.79 -1.39
N GLY A 60 -2.63 2.95 -0.84
CA GLY A 60 -1.87 3.60 0.22
C GLY A 60 -1.63 2.64 1.37
N GLY A 61 -2.68 1.98 1.87
CA GLY A 61 -2.56 0.97 2.92
C GLY A 61 -1.72 -0.24 2.51
N TRP A 62 -1.85 -0.74 1.28
CA TRP A 62 -1.05 -1.87 0.80
C TRP A 62 0.44 -1.56 0.73
N PHE A 63 0.84 -0.36 0.30
CA PHE A 63 2.23 0.01 0.06
C PHE A 63 2.87 0.86 1.17
N HIS A 64 2.13 1.31 2.20
CA HIS A 64 2.64 2.29 3.17
C HIS A 64 3.96 1.88 3.87
N ASP A 65 4.17 0.58 4.04
CA ASP A 65 5.34 -0.01 4.71
C ASP A 65 6.42 -0.53 3.73
N VAL A 66 6.29 -0.25 2.43
CA VAL A 66 7.21 -0.79 1.40
C VAL A 66 8.66 -0.36 1.62
N GLY A 67 8.90 0.81 2.22
CA GLY A 67 10.25 1.28 2.58
C GLY A 67 10.81 0.76 3.91
N LYS A 68 10.00 0.06 4.72
CA LYS A 68 10.37 -0.33 6.09
C LYS A 68 11.67 -1.16 6.12
N GLY A 69 12.65 -0.71 6.91
CA GLY A 69 14.00 -1.27 6.95
C GLY A 69 15.05 -0.42 6.21
N ILE A 70 14.63 0.64 5.52
CA ILE A 70 15.52 1.65 4.91
C ILE A 70 15.04 3.02 5.39
N GLU A 71 15.82 3.74 6.19
CA GLU A 71 15.39 5.02 6.79
C GLU A 71 15.89 6.25 5.99
N PRO A 72 15.08 7.31 5.83
CA PRO A 72 13.69 7.45 6.28
C PRO A 72 12.68 6.66 5.42
N HIS A 73 11.99 5.70 6.02
CA HIS A 73 11.23 4.70 5.26
C HIS A 73 10.00 5.25 4.53
N TRP A 74 9.47 6.41 4.94
CA TRP A 74 8.36 7.06 4.25
C TRP A 74 8.79 7.68 2.91
N GLU A 75 9.97 8.31 2.85
CA GLU A 75 10.51 8.92 1.64
C GLU A 75 10.95 7.85 0.65
N TYR A 76 11.77 6.90 1.10
CA TYR A 76 12.17 5.77 0.25
C TYR A 76 10.98 4.91 -0.16
N GLY A 77 10.02 4.71 0.75
CA GLY A 77 8.76 4.02 0.46
C GLY A 77 7.97 4.70 -0.66
N ALA A 78 7.85 6.04 -0.64
CA ALA A 78 7.18 6.79 -1.70
C ALA A 78 7.90 6.65 -3.06
N MET A 79 9.24 6.67 -3.07
CA MET A 79 10.02 6.46 -4.30
C MET A 79 9.84 5.04 -4.87
N ILE A 80 9.91 4.02 -4.01
CA ILE A 80 9.70 2.62 -4.40
C ILE A 80 8.27 2.43 -4.93
N CYS A 81 7.27 2.96 -4.21
CA CYS A 81 5.88 2.90 -4.62
C CYS A 81 5.67 3.57 -5.98
N ARG A 82 6.25 4.75 -6.21
CA ARG A 82 6.24 5.42 -7.52
C ARG A 82 6.84 4.56 -8.63
N ALA A 83 7.97 3.88 -8.35
CA ALA A 83 8.62 3.02 -9.33
C ALA A 83 7.76 1.79 -9.67
N ILE A 84 7.18 1.12 -8.66
CA ILE A 84 6.32 -0.06 -8.82
C ILE A 84 5.04 0.30 -9.59
N LEU A 85 4.42 1.43 -9.26
CA LEU A 85 3.10 1.80 -9.79
C LEU A 85 3.15 2.58 -11.11
N ARG A 86 4.34 2.91 -11.62
CA ARG A 86 4.55 3.80 -12.77
C ARG A 86 3.72 3.44 -14.00
N GLU A 87 3.59 2.14 -14.28
CA GLU A 87 2.91 1.61 -15.47
C GLU A 87 1.47 1.14 -15.17
N HIS A 88 1.06 1.19 -13.91
CA HIS A 88 -0.20 0.61 -13.43
C HIS A 88 -1.19 1.65 -12.94
N CYS A 89 -0.70 2.83 -12.54
CA CYS A 89 -1.50 4.00 -12.26
C CYS A 89 -1.40 4.95 -13.44
N PRO A 90 -2.46 5.11 -14.26
CA PRO A 90 -2.46 6.15 -15.28
C PRO A 90 -2.17 7.49 -14.60
N ALA A 91 -1.28 8.29 -15.19
CA ALA A 91 -1.03 9.62 -14.67
C ALA A 91 -2.38 10.33 -14.56
N CYS A 92 -2.81 10.65 -13.33
CA CYS A 92 -3.91 11.58 -13.15
C CYS A 92 -3.53 12.81 -13.96
N LYS A 93 -4.37 13.14 -14.95
CA LYS A 93 -4.41 14.48 -15.54
C LYS A 93 -4.75 15.41 -14.38
N LEU A 94 -3.72 15.93 -13.70
CA LEU A 94 -3.81 17.12 -12.88
C LEU A 94 -3.93 18.33 -13.82
#